data_AF-A0A4Q5X7H8-F1
#
_entry.id   AF-A0A4Q5X7H8-F1
#
_cell.length_a   1.000
_cell.length_b   1.000
_cell.length_c   1.000
_cell.angle_alpha   90.00
_cell.angle_beta   90.00
_cell.angle_gamma   90.00
#
_symmetry.space_group_name_H-M   'P 1'
#
loop_
_entity.id
_entity.type
_entity.pdbx_description
1 polymer ?
#
loop_
_entity_poly.entity_id
_entity_poly.type
_entity_poly.pdbx_seq_one_letter_code
_entity_poly.pdbx_strand_id
1 'polypeptide(L)'
;MSTTTSSHGGPGAVLHVTHRARGLLLGTFGDVFFAAWSTKPVPELFELQRSGLASAVHASPGRALFLCVVSPHADPPDQAERDASSRMIASHGARLLGTACVVEGSGFRAAITRTVLTGIVLFTRTPSPVTFFENVDGAAHWMQRRSNGDLSQLAPQLHQVRFS
;
A
#
# COMPACT_ATOMS: atom_id res chain seq x y z
N MET A 1 24.17 1.06 25.99
CA MET A 1 23.47 -0.12 25.45
C MET A 1 21.99 0.05 25.76
N SER A 2 21.22 0.52 24.78
CA SER A 2 19.77 0.75 24.94
C SER A 2 19.04 -0.23 24.04
N THR A 3 18.42 -1.23 24.64
CA THR A 3 17.52 -2.17 23.98
C THR A 3 16.18 -1.47 23.72
N THR A 4 15.93 -1.13 22.45
CA THR A 4 14.61 -0.67 22.01
C THR A 4 13.71 -1.89 21.83
N THR A 5 12.75 -2.02 22.72
CA THR A 5 11.73 -3.08 22.70
C THR A 5 10.81 -2.90 21.50
N SER A 6 10.93 -3.76 20.50
CA SER A 6 9.96 -3.89 19.41
C SER A 6 8.64 -4.40 19.97
N SER A 7 7.64 -3.51 20.11
CA SER A 7 6.29 -3.89 20.52
C SER A 7 5.67 -4.79 19.44
N HIS A 8 5.62 -6.08 19.73
CA HIS A 8 4.83 -7.05 18.99
C HIS A 8 3.35 -6.69 19.16
N GLY A 9 2.60 -6.65 18.05
CA GLY A 9 1.20 -6.26 18.00
C GLY A 9 0.36 -7.01 19.03
N GLY A 10 -0.05 -6.28 20.07
CA GLY A 10 -1.14 -6.68 20.95
C GLY A 10 -2.51 -6.49 20.26
N PRO A 11 -3.61 -6.90 20.92
CA PRO A 11 -4.95 -6.68 20.41
C PRO A 11 -5.19 -5.17 20.22
N GLY A 12 -5.30 -4.73 18.97
CA GLY A 12 -5.48 -3.33 18.57
C GLY A 12 -4.23 -2.68 17.99
N ALA A 13 -3.72 -3.18 16.86
CA ALA A 13 -2.77 -2.41 16.06
C ALA A 13 -3.39 -1.04 15.71
N VAL A 14 -2.57 0.02 15.79
CA VAL A 14 -2.99 1.40 15.54
C VAL A 14 -2.38 1.87 14.23
N LEU A 15 -3.17 2.60 13.45
CA LEU A 15 -2.74 3.23 12.23
C LEU A 15 -1.83 4.42 12.56
N HIS A 16 -0.59 4.36 12.10
CA HIS A 16 0.41 5.41 12.26
C HIS A 16 0.61 6.12 10.92
N VAL A 17 0.18 7.37 10.82
CA VAL A 17 0.43 8.22 9.64
C VAL A 17 1.84 8.78 9.72
N THR A 18 2.65 8.51 8.70
CA THR A 18 4.02 9.04 8.59
C THR A 18 4.10 10.24 7.66
N HIS A 19 3.17 10.37 6.71
CA HIS A 19 3.11 11.49 5.80
C HIS A 19 1.68 11.79 5.35
N ARG A 20 1.33 13.08 5.28
CA ARG A 20 0.06 13.57 4.72
C ARG A 20 0.32 14.88 3.96
N ALA A 21 0.28 14.83 2.63
CA ALA A 21 0.39 16.05 1.81
C ALA A 21 -0.12 15.81 0.38
N ARG A 22 -0.70 16.85 -0.23
CA ARG A 22 -0.95 16.95 -1.69
C ARG A 22 -1.63 15.71 -2.30
N GLY A 23 -2.59 15.13 -1.58
CA GLY A 23 -3.33 13.95 -2.02
C GLY A 23 -2.64 12.60 -1.79
N LEU A 24 -1.51 12.56 -1.07
CA LEU A 24 -0.86 11.35 -0.60
C LEU A 24 -0.96 11.24 0.92
N LEU A 25 -1.43 10.09 1.39
CA LEU A 25 -1.36 9.65 2.78
C LEU A 25 -0.51 8.38 2.86
N LEU A 26 0.55 8.42 3.67
CA LEU A 26 1.41 7.25 3.94
C LEU A 26 1.35 6.89 5.41
N GLY A 27 1.54 5.61 5.69
CA GLY A 27 1.67 5.15 7.06
C GLY A 27 1.83 3.66 7.18
N THR A 28 1.72 3.20 8.42
CA THR A 28 1.82 1.79 8.77
C THR A 28 0.69 1.35 9.69
N PHE A 29 0.31 0.08 9.60
CA PHE A 29 -0.61 -0.60 10.50
C PHE A 29 -0.09 -2.02 10.71
N GLY A 30 0.48 -2.34 11.87
CA GLY A 30 1.19 -3.60 12.08
C GLY A 30 2.28 -3.82 11.02
N ASP A 31 2.22 -4.95 10.30
CA ASP A 31 3.16 -5.28 9.21
C ASP A 31 2.76 -4.67 7.85
N VAL A 32 1.69 -3.86 7.80
CA VAL A 32 1.19 -3.24 6.56
C VAL A 32 1.75 -1.84 6.42
N PHE A 33 2.53 -1.58 5.37
CA PHE A 33 2.76 -0.22 4.87
C PHE A 33 1.63 0.14 3.91
N PHE A 34 1.05 1.33 4.02
CA PHE A 34 0.03 1.79 3.10
C PHE A 34 0.38 3.12 2.44
N ALA A 35 -0.12 3.28 1.22
CA ALA A 35 -0.13 4.52 0.48
C ALA A 35 -1.53 4.74 -0.10
N ALA A 36 -2.18 5.83 0.30
CA ALA A 36 -3.47 6.22 -0.23
C ALA A 36 -3.34 7.51 -1.06
N TRP A 37 -3.68 7.39 -2.35
CA TRP A 37 -3.64 8.44 -3.35
C TRP A 37 -5.04 8.97 -3.62
N SER A 38 -5.25 10.28 -3.52
CA SER A 38 -6.46 10.98 -3.97
C SER A 38 -6.24 11.88 -5.18
N THR A 39 -4.99 12.01 -5.62
CA THR A 39 -4.57 12.78 -6.80
C THR A 39 -3.66 11.94 -7.69
N LYS A 40 -3.38 12.44 -8.90
CA LYS A 40 -2.38 11.85 -9.78
C LYS A 40 -1.03 11.73 -9.05
N PRO A 41 -0.36 10.56 -9.09
CA PRO A 41 1.00 10.43 -8.59
C PRO A 41 1.96 11.38 -9.33
N VAL A 42 2.85 12.03 -8.58
CA VAL A 42 3.95 12.84 -9.12
C VAL A 42 5.28 12.30 -8.58
N PRO A 43 6.40 12.48 -9.31
CA PRO A 43 7.69 11.85 -8.96
C PRO A 43 8.12 12.06 -7.51
N GLU A 44 8.00 13.29 -7.00
CA GLU A 44 8.35 13.66 -5.62
C GLU A 44 7.57 12.83 -4.59
N LEU A 45 6.24 12.75 -4.72
CA LEU A 45 5.39 12.00 -3.80
C LEU A 45 5.57 10.49 -3.97
N PHE A 46 5.84 10.03 -5.18
CA PHE A 46 6.12 8.62 -5.44
C PHE A 46 7.42 8.18 -4.77
N GLU A 47 8.44 9.05 -4.74
CA GLU A 47 9.69 8.77 -4.04
C GLU A 47 9.49 8.64 -2.51
N LEU A 48 8.59 9.44 -1.92
CA LEU A 48 8.21 9.28 -0.51
C LEU A 48 7.57 7.91 -0.26
N GLN A 49 6.65 7.46 -1.13
CA GLN A 49 6.08 6.11 -1.04
C GLN A 49 7.18 5.04 -1.15
N ARG A 50 8.08 5.17 -2.13
CA ARG A 50 9.16 4.21 -2.38
C ARG A 50 10.09 4.07 -1.17
N SER A 51 10.51 5.19 -0.61
CA SER A 51 11.37 5.24 0.58
C SER A 51 10.65 4.68 1.81
N GLY A 52 9.37 5.02 1.99
CA GLY A 52 8.53 4.50 3.07
C GLY A 52 8.38 2.99 3.02
N LEU A 53 8.06 2.44 1.84
CA LEU A 53 7.95 0.99 1.65
C LEU A 53 9.28 0.28 1.92
N ALA A 54 10.39 0.83 1.40
CA ALA A 54 11.71 0.26 1.65
C ALA A 54 12.06 0.22 3.14
N SER A 55 11.71 1.28 3.88
CA SER A 55 11.89 1.35 5.32
C SER A 55 11.04 0.32 6.06
N ALA A 56 9.77 0.15 5.67
CA ALA A 56 8.88 -0.85 6.27
C ALA A 56 9.36 -2.29 6.00
N VAL A 57 9.80 -2.58 4.77
CA VAL A 57 10.38 -3.88 4.39
C VAL A 57 11.67 -4.16 5.15
N HIS A 58 12.49 -3.14 5.41
CA HIS A 58 13.72 -3.28 6.20
C HIS A 58 13.43 -3.53 7.68
N ALA A 59 12.43 -2.86 8.25
CA ALA A 59 12.02 -3.03 9.64
C ALA A 59 11.39 -4.40 9.93
N SER A 60 10.69 -4.97 8.93
CA SER A 60 10.00 -6.27 9.05
C SER A 60 10.25 -7.19 7.83
N PRO A 61 11.48 -7.69 7.62
CA PRO A 61 11.80 -8.50 6.45
C PRO A 61 10.99 -9.80 6.41
N GLY A 62 10.37 -10.09 5.26
CA GLY A 62 9.56 -11.32 5.10
C GLY A 62 8.23 -11.28 5.86
N ARG A 63 7.84 -10.12 6.37
CA ARG A 63 6.53 -9.87 7.02
C ARG A 63 5.80 -8.69 6.40
N ALA A 64 6.53 -7.74 5.84
CA ALA A 64 5.96 -6.54 5.26
C ALA A 64 4.95 -6.85 4.16
N LEU A 65 3.82 -6.15 4.23
CA LEU A 65 2.78 -6.14 3.21
C LEU A 65 2.60 -4.70 2.71
N PHE A 66 2.25 -4.54 1.44
CA PHE A 66 1.97 -3.23 0.86
C PHE A 66 0.50 -3.09 0.48
N LEU A 67 -0.14 -2.02 0.94
CA LEU A 67 -1.48 -1.60 0.53
C LEU A 67 -1.40 -0.29 -0.26
N CYS A 68 -1.72 -0.33 -1.54
CA CYS A 68 -1.88 0.87 -2.37
C CYS A 68 -3.37 1.13 -2.55
N VAL A 69 -3.87 2.31 -2.18
CA VAL A 69 -5.26 2.74 -2.36
C VAL A 69 -5.30 3.91 -3.33
N VAL A 70 -6.13 3.79 -4.37
CA VAL A 70 -6.34 4.84 -5.36
C VAL A 70 -7.80 5.28 -5.29
N SER A 71 -8.01 6.52 -4.86
CA SER A 71 -9.34 7.10 -4.67
C SER A 71 -10.05 7.30 -6.01
N PRO A 72 -11.40 7.41 -6.05
CA PRO A 72 -12.17 7.45 -7.29
C PRO A 72 -11.79 8.59 -8.25
N HIS A 73 -11.25 9.68 -7.72
CA HIS A 73 -10.90 10.90 -8.45
C HIS A 73 -9.43 10.99 -8.85
N ALA A 74 -8.58 10.05 -8.42
CA ALA A 74 -7.17 10.05 -8.80
C ALA A 74 -7.03 9.68 -10.28
N ASP A 75 -6.25 10.47 -11.02
CA ASP A 75 -5.88 10.12 -12.39
C ASP A 75 -4.92 8.92 -12.38
N PRO A 76 -4.99 8.05 -13.40
CA PRO A 76 -4.04 6.96 -13.54
C PRO A 76 -2.60 7.48 -13.67
N PRO A 77 -1.59 6.69 -13.22
CA PRO A 77 -0.18 7.06 -13.37
C PRO A 77 0.25 7.10 -14.85
N ASP A 78 1.19 7.99 -15.18
CA ASP A 78 1.84 8.02 -16.50
C ASP A 78 2.86 6.88 -16.63
N GLN A 79 3.43 6.68 -17.81
CA GLN A 79 4.35 5.56 -18.07
C GLN A 79 5.56 5.56 -17.11
N ALA A 80 6.10 6.72 -16.78
CA ALA A 80 7.24 6.83 -15.87
C ALA A 80 6.90 6.29 -14.47
N GLU A 81 5.75 6.67 -13.91
CA GLU A 81 5.26 6.21 -12.61
C GLU A 81 4.82 4.74 -12.65
N ARG A 82 4.29 4.26 -13.79
CA ARG A 82 4.00 2.84 -14.02
C ARG A 82 5.28 2.00 -13.91
N ASP A 83 6.33 2.40 -14.61
CA ASP A 83 7.61 1.69 -14.59
C ASP A 83 8.28 1.78 -13.20
N ALA A 84 8.18 2.94 -12.55
CA ALA A 84 8.69 3.14 -11.20
C ALA A 84 7.96 2.26 -10.17
N SER A 85 6.64 2.10 -10.30
CA SER A 85 5.82 1.20 -9.47
C SER A 85 6.25 -0.26 -9.62
N SER A 86 6.45 -0.71 -10.87
CA SER A 86 6.93 -2.06 -11.16
C SER A 86 8.31 -2.32 -10.53
N ARG A 87 9.27 -1.41 -10.74
CA ARG A 87 10.62 -1.52 -10.17
C ARG A 87 10.62 -1.50 -8.65
N MET A 88 9.81 -0.64 -8.03
CA MET A 88 9.68 -0.57 -6.58
C MET A 88 9.23 -1.91 -6.00
N ILE A 89 8.11 -2.47 -6.49
CA ILE A 89 7.58 -3.75 -5.99
C ILE A 89 8.59 -4.88 -6.25
N ALA A 90 9.17 -4.95 -7.45
CA ALA A 90 10.14 -5.98 -7.81
C ALA A 90 11.41 -5.94 -6.94
N SER A 91 11.87 -4.74 -6.55
CA SER A 91 13.11 -4.57 -5.76
C SER A 91 13.10 -5.21 -4.37
N HIS A 92 11.90 -5.48 -3.83
CA HIS A 92 11.75 -6.11 -2.53
C HIS A 92 11.77 -7.64 -2.61
N GLY A 93 11.41 -8.22 -3.76
CA GLY A 93 11.42 -9.66 -3.97
C GLY A 93 10.60 -10.41 -2.91
N ALA A 94 11.15 -11.51 -2.39
CA ALA A 94 10.50 -12.34 -1.36
C ALA A 94 10.42 -11.67 0.03
N ARG A 95 11.02 -10.47 0.22
CA ARG A 95 10.93 -9.73 1.50
C ARG A 95 9.59 -9.03 1.68
N LEU A 96 8.83 -8.87 0.59
CA LEU A 96 7.45 -8.39 0.60
C LEU A 96 6.52 -9.61 0.46
N LEU A 97 5.56 -9.76 1.37
CA LEU A 97 4.65 -10.92 1.39
C LEU A 97 3.46 -10.78 0.44
N GLY A 98 3.16 -9.56 0.03
CA GLY A 98 2.01 -9.26 -0.81
C GLY A 98 1.86 -7.78 -1.09
N THR A 99 1.28 -7.47 -2.25
CA THR A 99 0.79 -6.13 -2.58
C THR A 99 -0.70 -6.19 -2.87
N ALA A 100 -1.50 -5.43 -2.13
CA ALA A 100 -2.91 -5.22 -2.40
C ALA A 100 -3.09 -3.83 -3.03
N CYS A 101 -3.75 -3.79 -4.18
CA CYS A 101 -4.07 -2.55 -4.89
C CYS A 101 -5.60 -2.34 -4.84
N VAL A 102 -6.05 -1.35 -4.09
CA VAL A 102 -7.45 -0.95 -4.03
C VAL A 102 -7.66 0.18 -5.04
N VAL A 103 -8.57 -0.03 -6.00
CA VAL A 103 -9.04 1.04 -6.88
C VAL A 103 -10.49 1.31 -6.53
N GLU A 104 -10.72 2.43 -5.85
CA GLU A 104 -12.04 2.80 -5.37
C GLU A 104 -12.88 3.42 -6.48
N GLY A 105 -14.20 3.34 -6.30
CA GLY A 105 -15.17 3.92 -7.21
C GLY A 105 -15.53 3.01 -8.38
N SER A 106 -16.42 3.52 -9.21
CA SER A 106 -17.01 2.80 -10.33
C SER A 106 -17.03 3.66 -11.59
N GLY A 107 -17.41 3.04 -12.72
CA GLY A 107 -17.49 3.72 -14.01
C GLY A 107 -16.16 3.79 -14.76
N PHE A 108 -16.16 4.59 -15.83
CA PHE A 108 -15.11 4.59 -16.86
C PHE A 108 -13.70 4.88 -16.31
N ARG A 109 -13.58 5.86 -15.41
CA ARG A 109 -12.28 6.25 -14.83
C ARG A 109 -11.67 5.15 -13.97
N ALA A 110 -12.46 4.57 -13.05
CA ALA A 110 -12.01 3.46 -12.21
C ALA A 110 -11.64 2.22 -13.04
N ALA A 111 -12.36 1.98 -14.15
CA ALA A 111 -12.01 0.91 -15.10
C ALA A 111 -10.65 1.16 -15.77
N ILE A 112 -10.39 2.39 -16.27
CA ILE A 112 -9.08 2.75 -16.85
C ILE A 112 -7.96 2.58 -15.83
N THR A 113 -8.13 3.08 -14.60
CA THR A 113 -7.10 2.95 -13.56
C THR A 113 -6.82 1.48 -13.25
N ARG A 114 -7.86 0.63 -13.13
CA ARG A 114 -7.69 -0.82 -12.97
C ARG A 114 -6.92 -1.44 -14.12
N THR A 115 -7.25 -1.12 -15.38
CA THR A 115 -6.53 -1.62 -16.56
C THR A 115 -5.06 -1.20 -16.53
N VAL A 116 -4.78 0.07 -16.23
CA VAL A 116 -3.42 0.60 -16.14
C VAL A 116 -2.61 -0.14 -15.08
N LEU A 117 -3.13 -0.24 -13.85
CA LEU A 117 -2.41 -0.91 -12.76
C LEU A 117 -2.24 -2.40 -13.02
N THR A 118 -3.24 -3.05 -13.63
CA THR A 118 -3.14 -4.46 -14.04
C THR A 118 -2.02 -4.64 -15.06
N GLY A 119 -1.88 -3.71 -16.01
CA GLY A 119 -0.76 -3.68 -16.94
C GLY A 119 0.59 -3.62 -16.22
N ILE A 120 0.75 -2.76 -15.21
CA ILE A 120 1.98 -2.70 -14.39
C ILE A 120 2.29 -4.08 -13.80
N VAL A 121 1.30 -4.73 -13.19
CA VAL A 121 1.49 -6.01 -12.49
C VAL A 121 1.87 -7.14 -13.45
N LEU A 122 1.24 -7.21 -14.63
CA LEU A 122 1.56 -8.23 -15.63
C LEU A 122 3.03 -8.17 -16.09
N PHE A 123 3.60 -6.97 -16.13
CA PHE A 123 5.02 -6.77 -16.48
C PHE A 123 5.94 -6.72 -15.25
N THR A 124 5.39 -6.79 -14.03
CA THR A 124 6.18 -6.82 -12.80
C THR A 124 6.59 -8.26 -12.49
N ARG A 125 7.88 -8.55 -12.69
CA ARG A 125 8.47 -9.83 -12.28
C ARG A 125 8.78 -9.79 -10.78
N THR A 126 7.84 -10.24 -9.96
CA THR A 126 8.00 -10.35 -8.50
C THR A 126 7.57 -11.72 -8.00
N PRO A 127 8.28 -12.33 -7.03
CA PRO A 127 7.83 -13.56 -6.37
C PRO A 127 6.68 -13.32 -5.38
N SER A 128 6.40 -12.06 -5.02
CA SER A 128 5.30 -11.68 -4.13
C SER A 128 3.98 -11.57 -4.90
N PRO A 129 2.86 -12.10 -4.39
CA PRO A 129 1.57 -11.92 -5.04
C PRO A 129 1.14 -10.45 -5.07
N VAL A 130 0.53 -10.02 -6.17
CA VAL A 130 -0.16 -8.73 -6.30
C VAL A 130 -1.63 -8.97 -6.62
N THR A 131 -2.55 -8.30 -5.93
CA THR A 131 -4.00 -8.51 -6.12
C THR A 131 -4.76 -7.19 -6.07
N PHE A 132 -5.83 -7.10 -6.86
CA PHE A 132 -6.68 -5.92 -6.97
C PHE A 132 -8.00 -6.08 -6.22
N PHE A 133 -8.46 -4.98 -5.62
CA PHE A 133 -9.70 -4.92 -4.84
C PHE A 133 -10.46 -3.63 -5.13
N GLU A 134 -11.76 -3.63 -4.87
CA GLU A 134 -12.63 -2.45 -5.01
C GLU A 134 -12.71 -1.62 -3.73
N ASN A 135 -12.37 -2.21 -2.58
CA ASN A 135 -12.38 -1.56 -1.27
C ASN A 135 -11.29 -2.11 -0.36
N VAL A 136 -11.02 -1.36 0.71
CA VAL A 136 -9.98 -1.67 1.69
C VAL A 136 -10.32 -2.91 2.52
N ASP A 137 -11.60 -3.17 2.80
CA ASP A 137 -12.04 -4.35 3.55
C ASP A 137 -11.65 -5.67 2.86
N GLY A 138 -11.91 -5.78 1.56
CA GLY A 138 -11.52 -6.94 0.77
C GLY A 138 -10.01 -7.14 0.72
N ALA A 139 -9.26 -6.05 0.59
CA ALA A 139 -7.80 -6.07 0.66
C ALA A 139 -7.30 -6.53 2.03
N ALA A 140 -7.82 -5.95 3.12
CA ALA A 140 -7.45 -6.30 4.50
C ALA A 140 -7.72 -7.78 4.78
N HIS A 141 -8.87 -8.31 4.36
CA HIS A 141 -9.19 -9.74 4.51
C HIS A 141 -8.23 -10.65 3.73
N TRP A 142 -7.79 -10.24 2.53
CA TRP A 142 -6.77 -10.98 1.78
C TRP A 142 -5.38 -10.89 2.42
N MET A 143 -5.02 -9.73 2.96
CA MET A 143 -3.75 -9.49 3.64
C MET A 143 -3.68 -10.22 4.98
N GLN A 144 -4.81 -10.39 5.68
CA GLN A 144 -4.88 -11.09 6.97
C GLN A 144 -4.33 -12.51 6.89
N ARG A 145 -4.55 -13.21 5.77
CA ARG A 145 -4.04 -14.58 5.56
C ARG A 145 -2.51 -14.67 5.44
N ARG A 146 -1.84 -13.52 5.36
CA ARG A 146 -0.38 -13.38 5.24
C ARG A 146 0.24 -12.62 6.41
N SER A 147 -0.60 -11.99 7.23
CA SER A 147 -0.20 -11.22 8.40
C SER A 147 -0.26 -12.09 9.65
N ASN A 148 0.71 -11.90 10.54
CA ASN A 148 0.67 -12.49 11.88
C ASN A 148 -0.12 -11.64 12.88
N GLY A 149 -0.47 -10.40 12.52
CA GLY A 149 -1.29 -9.49 13.34
C GLY A 149 -2.73 -9.39 12.85
N ASP A 150 -3.62 -8.91 13.71
CA ASP A 150 -5.03 -8.62 13.39
C ASP A 150 -5.16 -7.32 12.57
N LEU A 151 -5.72 -7.43 11.36
CA LEU A 151 -5.97 -6.36 10.41
C LEU A 151 -7.44 -5.91 10.39
N SER A 152 -8.29 -6.41 11.29
CA SER A 152 -9.72 -6.07 11.35
C SER A 152 -10.00 -4.57 11.47
N GLN A 153 -9.08 -3.83 12.11
CA GLN A 153 -9.19 -2.39 12.31
C GLN A 153 -8.50 -1.55 11.22
N LEU A 154 -7.85 -2.17 10.23
CA LEU A 154 -7.15 -1.44 9.16
C LEU A 154 -8.11 -0.60 8.33
N ALA A 155 -9.19 -1.19 7.82
CA ALA A 155 -10.14 -0.47 6.96
C ALA A 155 -10.89 0.64 7.71
N PRO A 156 -11.46 0.41 8.91
CA PRO A 156 -12.11 1.48 9.69
C PRO A 156 -11.17 2.64 10.03
N GLN A 157 -9.95 2.36 10.50
CA GLN A 157 -9.01 3.43 10.87
C GLN A 157 -8.50 4.20 9.65
N LEU A 158 -8.22 3.51 8.54
CA LEU A 158 -7.79 4.18 7.32
C LEU A 158 -8.91 5.07 6.75
N HIS A 159 -10.17 4.62 6.79
CA HIS A 159 -11.32 5.44 6.41
C HIS A 159 -11.40 6.69 7.28
N GLN A 160 -11.35 6.54 8.61
CA GLN A 160 -11.43 7.67 9.54
C GLN A 160 -10.36 8.73 9.26
N VAL A 161 -9.10 8.32 9.06
CA VAL A 161 -7.99 9.25 8.81
C VAL A 161 -8.06 9.92 7.42
N ARG A 162 -8.55 9.21 6.40
CA ARG A 162 -8.67 9.77 5.05
C ARG A 162 -9.73 10.87 4.94
N PHE A 163 -10.76 10.81 5.77
CA PHE A 163 -11.89 11.75 5.77
C PHE A 163 -11.96 12.67 7.00
N SER A 164 -10.94 12.66 7.87
CA SER A 164 -10.74 13.64 8.94
C SER A 164 -9.98 14.86 8.43
#